data_AF-A0A1H5Q3L9-F1
#
_entry.id   AF-A0A1H5Q3L9-F1
#
_cell.length_a   1.000
_cell.length_b   1.000
_cell.length_c   1.000
_cell.angle_alpha   90.00
_cell.angle_beta   90.00
_cell.angle_gamma   90.00
#
_symmetry.space_group_name_H-M   'P 1'
#
loop_
_entity.id
_entity.type
_entity.pdbx_description
1 polymer ?
#
loop_
_entity_poly.entity_id
_entity_poly.type
_entity_poly.pdbx_seq_one_letter_code
_entity_poly.pdbx_strand_id
1 'polypeptide(L)'
;MSLDQQVPVAPRDPAGDRVDAFYGRLFGWPVKWRGVHPFLALENGICAVTLPKLSAGPVLSRLVATGCQGPAMHLPTQQGPRVALLAETDGLIPPRDALPRNVEVLAWGTLLPLPVGPRRVDVATEWLSAPDPRQRWLPSLSAVLAGIPDRF
;
A
#
# COMPACT_ATOMS: atom_id res chain seq x y z
N MET A 1 -4.16 -3.81 -48.45
CA MET A 1 -5.43 -3.96 -47.70
C MET A 1 -5.17 -4.99 -46.61
N SER A 2 -4.77 -4.58 -45.40
CA SER A 2 -4.59 -5.47 -44.26
C SER A 2 -5.50 -4.98 -43.14
N LEU A 3 -6.40 -5.86 -42.69
CA LEU A 3 -7.34 -5.62 -41.60
C LEU A 3 -6.57 -5.62 -40.27
N ASP A 4 -6.29 -4.43 -39.75
CA ASP A 4 -5.96 -4.28 -38.32
C ASP A 4 -7.22 -4.66 -37.52
N GLN A 5 -7.20 -5.86 -36.97
CA GLN A 5 -8.14 -6.33 -35.96
C GLN A 5 -8.03 -5.43 -34.73
N GLN A 6 -8.83 -4.35 -34.70
CA GLN A 6 -9.11 -3.61 -33.49
C GLN A 6 -9.85 -4.54 -32.53
N VAL A 7 -9.11 -5.09 -31.56
CA VAL A 7 -9.67 -5.77 -30.40
C VAL A 7 -10.62 -4.77 -29.72
N PRO A 8 -11.90 -5.10 -29.48
CA PRO A 8 -12.81 -4.21 -28.78
C PRO A 8 -12.27 -3.97 -27.37
N VAL A 9 -11.85 -2.74 -27.09
CA VAL A 9 -11.60 -2.29 -25.72
C VAL A 9 -12.95 -2.34 -25.02
N ALA A 10 -13.17 -3.38 -24.20
CA ALA A 10 -14.37 -3.50 -23.39
C ALA A 10 -14.57 -2.19 -22.60
N PRO A 11 -15.82 -1.73 -22.38
CA PRO A 11 -16.08 -0.51 -21.64
C PRO A 11 -15.40 -0.61 -20.27
N ARG A 12 -14.46 0.30 -19.97
CA ARG A 12 -13.86 0.36 -18.64
C ARG A 12 -14.95 0.73 -17.64
N ASP A 13 -15.01 -0.01 -16.54
CA ASP A 13 -15.87 0.33 -15.42
C ASP A 13 -15.51 1.77 -14.96
N PRO A 14 -16.45 2.71 -14.88
CA PRO A 14 -16.17 4.07 -14.40
C PRO A 14 -15.57 4.10 -12.99
N ALA A 15 -15.76 3.04 -12.18
CA ALA A 15 -15.06 2.87 -10.92
C ALA A 15 -13.56 2.60 -11.14
N GLY A 16 -13.21 1.81 -12.16
CA GLY A 16 -11.82 1.53 -12.55
C GLY A 16 -11.08 2.77 -13.03
N ASP A 17 -11.73 3.57 -13.88
CA ASP A 17 -11.14 4.82 -14.37
C ASP A 17 -10.84 5.81 -13.23
N ARG A 18 -11.66 5.84 -12.18
CA ARG A 18 -11.44 6.68 -10.99
C ARG A 18 -10.28 6.20 -10.14
N VAL A 19 -10.15 4.88 -9.94
CA VAL A 19 -9.03 4.26 -9.21
C VAL A 19 -7.71 4.52 -9.94
N ASP A 20 -7.68 4.31 -11.26
CA ASP A 20 -6.50 4.58 -12.07
C ASP A 20 -6.17 6.08 -12.11
N ALA A 21 -7.18 6.96 -12.13
CA ALA A 21 -6.96 8.40 -12.01
C ALA A 21 -6.34 8.79 -10.67
N PHE A 22 -6.88 8.24 -9.58
CA PHE A 22 -6.48 8.60 -8.24
C PHE A 22 -5.14 7.97 -7.88
N TYR A 23 -5.00 6.65 -7.86
CA TYR A 23 -3.72 6.04 -7.45
C TYR A 23 -2.66 6.12 -8.55
N GLY A 24 -3.03 5.76 -9.79
CA GLY A 24 -2.09 5.72 -10.91
C GLY A 24 -1.61 7.10 -11.33
N ARG A 25 -2.53 7.99 -11.73
CA ARG A 25 -2.16 9.29 -12.30
C ARG A 25 -1.75 10.33 -11.26
N LEU A 26 -2.45 10.42 -10.12
CA LEU A 26 -2.15 11.47 -9.13
C LEU A 26 -0.92 11.15 -8.26
N PHE A 27 -0.77 9.88 -7.84
CA PHE A 27 0.34 9.45 -6.99
C PHE A 27 1.46 8.71 -7.75
N GLY A 28 1.26 8.37 -9.03
CA GLY A 28 2.25 7.61 -9.79
C GLY A 28 2.35 6.14 -9.37
N TRP A 29 1.38 5.62 -8.63
CA TRP A 29 1.45 4.26 -8.08
C TRP A 29 1.10 3.21 -9.15
N PRO A 30 1.87 2.11 -9.26
CA PRO A 30 1.58 1.06 -10.22
C PRO A 30 0.37 0.24 -9.75
N VAL A 31 -0.77 0.43 -10.43
CA VAL A 31 -2.01 -0.30 -10.16
C VAL A 31 -2.13 -1.48 -11.11
N LYS A 32 -2.40 -2.67 -10.56
CA LYS A 32 -2.72 -3.90 -11.30
C LYS A 32 -4.12 -4.35 -10.97
N TRP A 33 -4.88 -4.75 -11.99
CA TRP A 33 -6.25 -5.23 -11.83
C TRP A 33 -6.28 -6.76 -11.86
N ARG A 34 -7.01 -7.37 -10.91
CA ARG A 34 -7.37 -8.79 -10.96
C ARG A 34 -8.90 -8.90 -10.93
N GLY A 35 -9.49 -9.07 -12.11
CA GLY A 35 -10.93 -8.92 -12.28
C GLY A 35 -11.34 -7.48 -11.96
N VAL A 36 -12.32 -7.32 -11.06
CA VAL A 36 -12.84 -6.01 -10.62
C VAL A 36 -12.08 -5.42 -9.44
N HIS A 37 -11.06 -6.09 -8.93
CA HIS A 37 -10.33 -5.67 -7.74
C HIS A 37 -8.98 -5.07 -8.13
N PRO A 38 -8.70 -3.80 -7.74
CA PRO A 38 -7.40 -3.20 -7.95
C PRO A 38 -6.44 -3.58 -6.83
N PHE A 39 -5.17 -3.69 -7.22
CA PHE A 39 -4.06 -3.95 -6.34
C PHE A 39 -2.95 -2.93 -6.61
N LEU A 40 -2.33 -2.45 -5.55
CA LEU A 40 -1.06 -1.74 -5.63
C LEU A 40 0.04 -2.79 -5.82
N ALA A 41 0.81 -2.67 -6.90
CA ALA A 41 2.04 -3.42 -7.06
C ALA A 41 3.16 -2.72 -6.26
N LEU A 42 3.88 -3.45 -5.43
CA LEU A 42 5.04 -2.91 -4.70
C LEU A 42 6.26 -2.95 -5.63
N GLU A 43 6.23 -2.07 -6.62
CA GLU A 43 7.23 -1.88 -7.69
C GLU A 43 7.69 -0.41 -7.70
N ASN A 44 8.70 -0.09 -8.52
CA ASN A 44 9.22 1.27 -8.71
C ASN A 44 9.61 1.99 -7.40
N GLY A 45 10.23 1.23 -6.48
CA GLY A 45 10.67 1.75 -5.20
C GLY A 45 9.59 1.84 -4.13
N ILE A 46 8.36 1.38 -4.39
CA ILE A 46 7.32 1.29 -3.35
C ILE A 46 7.44 -0.04 -2.61
N CYS A 47 7.37 0.02 -1.28
CA CYS A 47 7.29 -1.13 -0.40
C CYS A 47 6.23 -0.91 0.68
N ALA A 48 5.97 -1.95 1.48
CA ALA A 48 5.09 -1.83 2.64
C ALA A 48 5.67 -2.51 3.86
N VAL A 49 5.72 -1.79 4.97
CA VAL A 49 6.07 -2.34 6.27
C VAL A 49 4.80 -2.86 6.92
N THR A 50 4.76 -4.14 7.28
CA THR A 50 3.59 -4.76 7.90
C THR A 50 3.85 -5.19 9.33
N LEU A 51 2.86 -4.98 10.19
CA LEU A 51 2.88 -5.32 11.61
C LEU A 51 1.50 -5.78 12.10
N PRO A 52 1.41 -6.53 13.21
CA PRO A 52 0.13 -6.95 13.78
C PRO A 52 -0.75 -5.74 14.14
N LYS A 53 -2.05 -5.82 13.87
CA LYS A 53 -3.01 -4.72 14.12
C LYS A 53 -2.98 -4.24 15.57
N LEU A 54 -2.83 -5.14 16.54
CA LEU A 54 -2.81 -4.82 17.96
C LEU A 54 -1.58 -3.97 18.36
N SER A 55 -0.46 -4.11 17.65
CA SER A 55 0.78 -3.36 17.91
C SER A 55 0.86 -2.05 17.11
N ALA A 56 -0.06 -1.82 16.17
CA ALA A 56 0.06 -0.71 15.22
C ALA A 56 -0.24 0.67 15.80
N GLY A 57 -1.08 0.76 16.84
CA GLY A 57 -1.50 2.06 17.40
C GLY A 57 -0.33 2.94 17.86
N PRO A 58 0.56 2.46 18.75
CA PRO A 58 1.72 3.23 19.18
C PRO A 58 2.68 3.61 18.04
N VAL A 59 2.86 2.72 17.05
CA VAL A 59 3.70 2.99 15.87
C VAL A 59 3.12 4.15 15.05
N LEU A 60 1.83 4.10 14.73
CA LEU A 60 1.15 5.15 13.97
C LEU A 60 1.25 6.51 14.67
N SER A 61 1.01 6.55 15.99
CA SER A 61 1.15 7.78 16.77
C SER A 61 2.57 8.35 16.73
N ARG A 62 3.59 7.49 16.78
CA ARG A 62 5.00 7.91 16.71
C ARG A 62 5.39 8.42 15.33
N LEU A 63 4.90 7.79 14.26
CA LEU A 63 5.13 8.26 12.89
C LEU A 63 4.49 9.64 12.67
N VAL A 64 3.29 9.88 13.19
CA VAL A 64 2.67 11.22 13.18
C VAL A 64 3.52 12.23 13.95
N ALA A 65 3.98 11.88 15.16
CA ALA A 65 4.78 12.79 15.99
C ALA A 65 6.15 13.14 15.37
N THR A 66 6.67 12.29 14.49
CA THR A 66 7.97 12.48 13.80
C THR A 66 7.83 13.05 12.39
N GLY A 67 6.61 13.31 11.92
CA GLY A 67 6.36 13.77 10.55
C GLY A 67 6.59 12.69 9.49
N CYS A 68 6.74 11.43 9.89
CA CYS A 68 6.97 10.27 9.03
C CYS A 68 5.68 9.47 8.78
N GLN A 69 4.51 10.05 9.06
CA GLN A 69 3.24 9.44 8.70
C GLN A 69 3.13 9.28 7.18
N GLY A 70 2.48 8.20 6.77
CA GLY A 70 2.17 7.93 5.38
C GLY A 70 0.85 7.18 5.24
N PRO A 71 0.51 6.79 4.02
CA PRO A 71 -0.67 5.97 3.76
C PRO A 71 -0.55 4.62 4.49
N ALA A 72 -1.59 4.27 5.24
CA ALA A 72 -1.63 3.06 6.03
C ALA A 72 -2.97 2.35 5.84
N MET A 73 -2.96 1.02 5.71
CA MET A 73 -4.18 0.25 5.49
C MET A 73 -4.24 -1.00 6.36
N HIS A 74 -5.46 -1.42 6.68
CA HIS A 74 -5.70 -2.76 7.21
C HIS A 74 -5.52 -3.81 6.12
N LEU A 75 -4.84 -4.89 6.47
CA LEU A 75 -4.66 -6.05 5.62
C LEU A 75 -5.20 -7.31 6.32
N PRO A 76 -6.22 -7.97 5.76
CA PRO A 76 -6.59 -9.30 6.19
C PRO A 76 -5.52 -10.28 5.69
N THR A 77 -4.88 -11.00 6.61
CA THR A 77 -3.89 -12.03 6.26
C THR A 77 -4.24 -13.35 6.92
N GLN A 78 -3.70 -14.45 6.40
CA GLN A 78 -3.87 -15.77 7.02
C GLN A 78 -3.26 -15.84 8.43
N GLN A 79 -2.30 -14.97 8.74
CA GLN A 79 -1.68 -14.84 10.06
C GLN A 79 -2.48 -13.93 11.01
N GLY A 80 -3.66 -13.47 10.60
CA GLY A 80 -4.49 -12.52 11.32
C GLY A 80 -4.46 -11.10 10.73
N PRO A 81 -5.17 -10.14 11.37
CA PRO A 81 -5.25 -8.78 10.88
C PRO A 81 -3.92 -8.04 11.07
N ARG A 82 -3.38 -7.50 9.97
CA ARG A 82 -2.17 -6.69 9.96
C ARG A 82 -2.47 -5.26 9.52
N VAL A 83 -1.52 -4.37 9.76
CA VAL A 83 -1.47 -3.03 9.17
C VAL A 83 -0.32 -3.01 8.19
N ALA A 84 -0.52 -2.45 7.00
CA ALA A 84 0.55 -2.08 6.08
C ALA A 84 0.74 -0.57 6.09
N LEU A 85 1.98 -0.14 6.23
CA LEU A 85 2.45 1.23 6.11
C LEU A 85 3.19 1.33 4.78
N LEU A 86 2.69 2.15 3.85
CA LEU A 86 3.36 2.35 2.56
C LEU A 86 4.59 3.24 2.75
N ALA A 87 5.70 2.83 2.12
CA ALA A 87 6.96 3.53 2.19
C ALA A 87 7.72 3.45 0.86
N GLU A 88 8.59 4.42 0.63
CA GLU A 88 9.57 4.39 -0.46
C GLU A 88 10.87 3.71 0.00
N THR A 89 11.43 2.82 -0.81
CA THR A 89 12.73 2.23 -0.58
C THR A 89 13.82 3.29 -0.74
N ASP A 90 14.61 3.54 0.30
CA ASP A 90 15.69 4.53 0.33
C ASP A 90 17.09 3.90 0.20
N GLY A 91 17.15 2.70 -0.38
CA GLY A 91 18.38 1.93 -0.56
C GLY A 91 18.08 0.44 -0.59
N LEU A 92 18.67 -0.30 0.35
CA LEU A 92 18.48 -1.75 0.49
C LEU A 92 17.35 -2.05 1.48
N ILE A 93 16.51 -3.02 1.13
CA ILE A 93 15.54 -3.58 2.07
C ILE A 93 16.32 -4.40 3.10
N PRO A 94 16.20 -4.11 4.41
CA PRO A 94 16.91 -4.87 5.43
C PRO A 94 16.53 -6.34 5.40
N PRO A 95 17.48 -7.25 5.69
CA PRO A 95 17.17 -8.66 5.82
C PRO A 95 16.26 -8.89 7.03
N ARG A 96 15.50 -9.99 7.02
CA ARG A 96 14.44 -10.26 8.00
C ARG A 96 14.93 -10.30 9.46
N ASP A 97 16.15 -10.76 9.67
CA ASP A 97 16.81 -10.83 10.98
C ASP A 97 17.21 -9.46 11.54
N ALA A 98 17.29 -8.43 10.70
CA ALA A 98 17.51 -7.05 11.10
C ALA A 98 16.21 -6.26 11.36
N LEU A 99 15.04 -6.85 11.08
CA LEU A 99 13.75 -6.20 11.31
C LEU A 99 13.27 -6.37 12.75
N PRO A 100 12.51 -5.39 13.30
CA PRO A 100 11.84 -5.57 14.58
C PRO A 100 10.93 -6.80 14.59
N ARG A 101 10.70 -7.37 15.78
CA ARG A 101 9.86 -8.57 15.91
C ARG A 101 8.48 -8.35 15.34
N ASN A 102 7.97 -9.38 14.65
CA ASN A 102 6.66 -9.38 13.99
C ASN A 102 6.49 -8.32 12.90
N VAL A 103 7.57 -7.63 12.47
CA VAL A 103 7.57 -6.74 11.31
C VAL A 103 8.02 -7.51 10.08
N GLU A 104 7.36 -7.27 8.96
CA GLU A 104 7.75 -7.78 7.65
C GLU A 104 7.74 -6.66 6.64
N VAL A 105 8.72 -6.64 5.73
CA VAL A 105 8.72 -5.71 4.58
C VAL A 105 8.24 -6.48 3.35
N LEU A 106 7.13 -6.03 2.78
CA LEU A 106 6.61 -6.50 1.49
C LEU A 106 7.18 -5.62 0.38
N ALA A 107 7.68 -6.25 -0.68
CA ALA A 107 8.29 -5.57 -1.81
C ALA A 107 8.30 -6.47 -3.06
N TRP A 108 9.04 -6.06 -4.10
CA TRP A 108 9.39 -6.87 -5.27
C TRP A 108 8.17 -7.40 -6.04
N GLY A 109 7.22 -6.52 -6.36
CA GLY A 109 6.04 -6.87 -7.15
C GLY A 109 4.93 -7.54 -6.34
N THR A 110 5.09 -7.65 -5.01
CA THR A 110 4.00 -8.05 -4.12
C THR A 110 2.78 -7.17 -4.36
N LEU A 111 1.59 -7.78 -4.38
CA LEU A 111 0.35 -7.07 -4.65
C LEU A 111 -0.41 -6.82 -3.35
N LEU A 112 -0.65 -5.55 -3.03
CA LEU A 112 -1.52 -5.15 -1.94
C LEU A 112 -2.91 -4.81 -2.46
N PRO A 113 -3.99 -5.35 -1.89
CA PRO A 113 -5.33 -4.93 -2.27
C PRO A 113 -5.50 -3.42 -2.01
N LEU A 114 -6.06 -2.70 -2.98
CA LEU A 114 -6.38 -1.28 -2.80
C LEU A 114 -7.84 -1.13 -2.32
N PRO A 115 -8.11 -0.31 -1.30
CA PRO A 115 -9.47 0.01 -0.90
C PRO A 115 -10.24 0.68 -2.04
N VAL A 116 -11.41 0.13 -2.38
CA VAL A 116 -12.31 0.66 -3.43
C VAL A 116 -13.68 1.02 -2.88
N GLY A 117 -14.07 2.29 -3.04
CA GLY A 117 -15.43 2.75 -2.76
C GLY A 117 -15.78 2.89 -1.27
N PRO A 118 -17.03 3.23 -0.94
CA PRO A 118 -17.51 3.35 0.44
C PRO A 118 -17.42 2.00 1.15
N ARG A 119 -17.03 2.02 2.43
CA ARG A 119 -16.88 0.84 3.32
C ARG A 119 -17.90 -0.24 2.99
N ARG A 120 -17.43 -1.34 2.39
CA ARG A 120 -18.23 -2.57 2.28
C ARG A 120 -17.88 -3.45 3.47
N VAL A 121 -18.92 -3.96 4.14
CA VAL A 121 -18.81 -4.84 5.32
C VAL A 121 -17.95 -6.09 5.02
N ASP A 122 -17.87 -6.49 3.75
CA ASP A 122 -17.14 -7.69 3.30
C ASP A 122 -15.76 -7.42 2.64
N VAL A 123 -15.35 -6.15 2.47
CA VAL A 123 -14.02 -5.84 1.90
C VAL A 123 -13.08 -5.47 3.03
N ALA A 124 -12.32 -6.45 3.50
CA ALA A 124 -11.52 -6.39 4.72
C ALA A 124 -10.26 -5.48 4.63
N THR A 125 -10.03 -4.78 3.52
CA THR A 125 -8.94 -3.80 3.35
C THR A 125 -9.51 -2.39 3.38
N GLU A 126 -9.13 -1.61 4.40
CA GLU A 126 -9.55 -0.21 4.56
C GLU A 126 -8.35 0.70 4.87
N TRP A 127 -8.42 1.95 4.43
CA TRP A 127 -7.43 2.96 4.82
C TRP A 127 -7.58 3.30 6.30
N LEU A 128 -6.51 3.11 7.05
CA LEU A 128 -6.30 3.70 8.37
C LEU A 128 -5.86 5.16 8.26
N SER A 129 -4.98 5.42 7.31
CA SER A 129 -4.56 6.74 6.87
C SER A 129 -4.56 6.74 5.36
N ALA A 130 -5.49 7.47 4.74
CA ALA A 130 -5.58 7.52 3.28
C ALA A 130 -4.44 8.38 2.69
N PRO A 131 -4.02 8.12 1.43
CA PRO A 131 -3.06 9.00 0.78
C PRO A 131 -3.64 10.41 0.58
N ASP A 132 -2.87 11.43 0.95
CA ASP A 132 -3.26 12.84 0.83
C ASP A 132 -2.73 13.42 -0.50
N PRO A 133 -3.60 13.91 -1.40
CA PRO A 133 -3.21 14.60 -2.63
C PRO A 133 -2.22 15.77 -2.46
N ARG A 134 -2.14 16.35 -1.27
CA ARG A 134 -1.22 17.43 -0.90
C ARG A 134 0.14 16.92 -0.42
N GLN A 135 0.22 15.65 0.00
CA GLN A 135 1.43 14.98 0.46
C GLN A 135 1.62 13.69 -0.36
N ARG A 136 2.10 13.85 -1.59
CA ARG A 136 2.13 12.78 -2.58
C ARG A 136 3.29 11.79 -2.41
N TRP A 137 4.33 12.20 -1.67
CA TRP A 137 5.52 11.41 -1.43
C TRP A 137 5.30 10.43 -0.29
N LEU A 138 5.82 9.22 -0.42
CA LEU A 138 5.80 8.27 0.69
C LEU A 138 6.94 8.58 1.67
N PRO A 139 6.79 8.28 2.96
CA PRO A 139 7.92 8.30 3.88
C PRO A 139 8.96 7.25 3.46
N SER A 140 10.22 7.51 3.77
CA SER A 140 11.29 6.55 3.47
C SER A 140 11.17 5.29 4.34
N LEU A 141 11.60 4.14 3.82
CA LEU A 141 11.57 2.86 4.54
C LEU A 141 12.33 2.96 5.86
N SER A 142 13.52 3.57 5.85
CA SER A 142 14.32 3.75 7.06
C SER A 142 13.61 4.65 8.08
N ALA A 143 12.90 5.69 7.65
CA ALA A 143 12.12 6.56 8.54
C ALA A 143 10.95 5.82 9.18
N VAL A 144 10.24 4.99 8.41
CA VAL A 144 9.14 4.17 8.93
C VAL A 144 9.67 3.14 9.94
N LEU A 145 10.76 2.44 9.62
CA LEU A 145 11.37 1.45 10.52
C LEU A 145 11.90 2.08 11.80
N ALA A 146 12.52 3.27 11.75
CA ALA A 146 12.97 4.01 12.94
C ALA A 146 11.81 4.39 13.88
N GLY A 147 10.61 4.55 13.34
CA GLY A 147 9.38 4.76 14.09
C GLY A 147 8.90 3.53 14.86
N ILE A 148 9.36 2.33 14.51
CA ILE A 148 8.95 1.07 15.16
C ILE A 148 9.92 0.75 16.31
N PRO A 149 9.45 0.64 17.56
CA PRO A 149 10.32 0.22 18.67
C PRO A 149 10.73 -1.25 18.55
N ASP A 150 11.95 -1.56 19.01
CA ASP A 150 12.53 -2.91 18.99
C ASP A 150 11.77 -3.94 19.86
N ARG A 151 10.91 -3.45 20.77
CA ARG A 151 10.12 -4.29 21.69
C ARG A 151 8.64 -3.91 21.65
N PHE A 152 7.84 -4.87 21.21
CA PHE A 152 6.40 -4.99 21.48
C PHE A 152 6.13 -6.35 22.11
#